data_AF-A0A971A057-F1
#
_entry.id   AF-A0A971A057-F1
#
_cell.length_a   1.000
_cell.length_b   1.000
_cell.length_c   1.000
_cell.angle_alpha   90.00
_cell.angle_beta   90.00
_cell.angle_gamma   90.00
#
_symmetry.space_group_name_H-M   'P 1'
#
loop_
_entity.id
_entity.type
_entity.pdbx_description
1 polymer ?
#
loop_
_entity_poly.entity_id
_entity_poly.type
_entity_poly.pdbx_seq_one_letter_code
_entity_poly.pdbx_strand_id
1 'polypeptide(L)'
;LVMVRRFNGANTNGTLASTVFPTNATRDSLFGNTETFSGLADVFPSFKLIGLDPLLTYDFTFYASRMGVRDNRETGYTVTGAGVGFAALDPSGNENAFVMVTGIEPDADGQITIDLAPTANNVNSNHFTYLGVLKVEPTPPTD
;
A
#
# COMPACT_ATOMS: atom_id res chain seq x y z
N LEU A 1 -11.14 6.00 -8.21
CA LEU A 1 -10.79 4.95 -7.22
C LEU A 1 -12.07 4.38 -6.63
N VAL A 2 -12.17 3.06 -6.51
CA VAL A 2 -13.32 2.36 -5.92
C VAL A 2 -12.82 1.45 -4.79
N MET A 3 -13.42 1.57 -3.60
CA MET A 3 -13.08 0.69 -2.47
C MET A 3 -13.74 -0.68 -2.67
N VAL A 4 -12.97 -1.76 -2.53
CA VAL A 4 -13.47 -3.15 -2.60
C VAL A 4 -13.59 -3.74 -1.19
N ARG A 5 -12.55 -3.62 -0.37
CA ARG A 5 -12.52 -4.06 1.03
C ARG A 5 -11.93 -2.97 1.90
N ARG A 6 -12.65 -2.55 2.93
CA ARG A 6 -12.30 -1.41 3.81
C ARG A 6 -10.92 -1.53 4.46
N PHE A 7 -10.38 -0.38 4.85
CA PHE A 7 -9.40 -0.29 5.94
C PHE A 7 -10.11 -0.38 7.30
N ASN A 8 -9.38 -0.74 8.35
CA ASN A 8 -9.91 -0.70 9.72
C ASN A 8 -9.94 0.75 10.21
N GLY A 9 -8.82 1.47 10.11
CA GLY A 9 -8.72 2.87 10.52
C GLY A 9 -7.46 3.56 10.01
N ALA A 10 -7.11 4.67 10.67
CA ALA A 10 -5.91 5.46 10.38
C ALA A 10 -4.99 5.51 11.61
N ASN A 11 -3.70 5.32 11.40
CA ASN A 11 -2.64 5.61 12.34
C ASN A 11 -2.08 6.99 12.04
N THR A 12 -2.01 7.87 13.05
CA THR A 12 -1.50 9.25 12.92
C THR A 12 -0.10 9.45 13.47
N ASN A 13 0.60 8.34 13.75
CA ASN A 13 1.94 8.30 14.33
C ASN A 13 2.97 7.78 13.32
N GLY A 14 2.99 8.36 12.12
CA GLY A 14 4.07 8.21 11.15
C GLY A 14 5.16 9.27 11.34
N THR A 15 6.23 9.18 10.55
CA THR A 15 7.35 10.13 10.62
C THR A 15 6.91 11.54 10.21
N LEU A 16 7.56 12.54 10.80
CA LEU A 16 7.48 13.93 10.33
C LEU A 16 8.77 14.38 9.63
N ALA A 17 9.79 13.51 9.61
CA ALA A 17 11.15 13.82 9.16
C ALA A 17 11.47 13.28 7.76
N SER A 18 10.48 12.72 7.06
CA SER A 18 10.66 12.23 5.69
C SER A 18 11.19 13.34 4.77
N THR A 19 12.20 13.01 3.97
CA THR A 19 12.74 13.87 2.91
C THR A 19 12.23 13.48 1.52
N VAL A 20 11.51 12.36 1.40
CA VAL A 20 11.01 11.79 0.14
C VAL A 20 9.58 12.25 -0.17
N PHE A 21 8.72 12.22 0.84
CA PHE A 21 7.30 12.60 0.74
C PHE A 21 6.97 13.73 1.73
N PRO A 22 5.98 14.58 1.42
CA PRO A 22 5.60 15.68 2.29
C PRO A 22 5.04 15.18 3.62
N THR A 23 5.26 15.95 4.69
CA THR A 23 4.92 15.58 6.07
C THR A 23 3.46 15.19 6.27
N ASN A 24 2.53 15.84 5.55
CA ASN A 24 1.10 15.51 5.63
C ASN A 24 0.77 14.12 5.04
N ALA A 25 1.59 13.61 4.14
CA ALA A 25 1.41 12.29 3.52
C ALA A 25 2.12 11.16 4.32
N THR A 26 3.15 11.50 5.10
CA THR A 26 3.92 10.53 5.88
C THR A 26 3.48 10.37 7.33
N ARG A 27 2.80 11.38 7.87
CA ARG A 27 2.27 11.37 9.24
C ARG A 27 1.15 10.34 9.44
N ASP A 28 0.26 10.22 8.46
CA ASP A 28 -0.95 9.41 8.56
C ASP A 28 -0.85 8.19 7.64
N SER A 29 -1.23 7.01 8.14
CA SER A 29 -1.29 5.78 7.35
C SER A 29 -2.57 5.01 7.67
N LEU A 30 -3.33 4.66 6.63
CA LEU A 30 -4.46 3.74 6.76
C LEU A 30 -3.95 2.34 7.09
N PHE A 31 -4.72 1.57 7.85
CA PHE A 31 -4.31 0.22 8.24
C PHE A 31 -5.41 -0.84 8.19
N GLY A 32 -4.98 -2.07 7.97
CA GLY A 32 -5.74 -3.31 8.14
C GLY A 32 -5.11 -4.19 9.23
N ASN A 33 -5.72 -5.33 9.55
CA ASN A 33 -5.30 -6.25 10.62
C ASN A 33 -5.91 -7.64 10.40
N THR A 34 -5.22 -8.68 10.88
CA THR A 34 -5.75 -10.05 10.84
C THR A 34 -6.51 -10.37 12.11
N GLU A 35 -5.88 -10.22 13.28
CA GLU A 35 -6.52 -10.45 14.58
C GLU A 35 -7.49 -9.32 14.93
N THR A 36 -8.43 -9.60 15.84
CA THR A 36 -9.43 -8.60 16.28
C THR A 36 -8.79 -7.34 16.84
N PHE A 37 -9.00 -6.22 16.16
CA PHE A 37 -8.61 -4.89 16.59
C PHE A 37 -9.76 -3.91 16.39
N SER A 38 -10.09 -3.13 17.42
CA SER A 38 -11.23 -2.18 17.42
C SER A 38 -12.55 -2.81 16.95
N GLY A 39 -12.77 -4.08 17.32
CA GLY A 39 -13.99 -4.83 17.02
C GLY A 39 -14.06 -5.49 15.64
N LEU A 40 -12.96 -5.49 14.87
CA LEU A 40 -12.91 -6.10 13.53
C LEU A 40 -11.69 -7.01 13.39
N ALA A 41 -11.87 -8.14 12.73
CA ALA A 41 -10.81 -9.08 12.34
C ALA A 41 -10.84 -9.28 10.81
N ASP A 42 -9.79 -9.88 10.26
CA ASP A 42 -9.64 -10.22 8.83
C ASP A 42 -9.86 -9.02 7.90
N VAL A 43 -9.35 -7.86 8.31
CA VAL A 43 -9.45 -6.61 7.54
C VAL A 43 -8.25 -6.52 6.60
N PHE A 44 -8.41 -7.06 5.40
CA PHE A 44 -7.44 -7.03 4.30
C PHE A 44 -7.87 -6.00 3.25
N PRO A 45 -7.32 -4.76 3.27
CA PRO A 45 -7.79 -3.70 2.41
C PRO A 45 -7.57 -3.99 0.94
N SER A 46 -8.52 -3.57 0.11
CA SER A 46 -8.47 -3.75 -1.35
C SER A 46 -9.22 -2.65 -2.05
N PHE A 47 -8.63 -2.07 -3.10
CA PHE A 47 -9.27 -1.02 -3.88
C PHE A 47 -8.83 -1.07 -5.33
N LYS A 48 -9.64 -0.47 -6.20
CA LYS A 48 -9.41 -0.41 -7.64
C LYS A 48 -9.15 1.01 -8.10
N LEU A 49 -8.16 1.16 -8.97
CA LEU A 49 -8.07 2.26 -9.90
C LEU A 49 -8.88 1.88 -11.13
N ILE A 50 -9.66 2.82 -11.66
CA ILE A 50 -10.59 2.61 -12.78
C ILE A 50 -10.46 3.77 -13.76
N GLY A 51 -10.81 3.53 -15.02
CA GLY A 51 -10.70 4.53 -16.07
C GLY A 51 -9.25 4.82 -16.46
N LEU A 52 -8.37 3.83 -16.29
CA LEU A 52 -7.00 3.89 -16.76
C LEU A 52 -6.95 3.63 -18.28
N ASP A 53 -5.93 4.16 -18.94
CA ASP A 53 -5.71 3.93 -20.36
C ASP A 53 -5.07 2.54 -20.54
N PRO A 54 -5.75 1.59 -21.21
CA PRO A 54 -5.23 0.24 -21.42
C PRO A 54 -4.02 0.19 -22.37
N LEU A 55 -3.65 1.30 -23.03
CA LEU A 55 -2.46 1.40 -23.87
C LEU A 55 -1.20 1.86 -23.10
N LEU A 56 -1.34 2.17 -21.80
CA LEU A 56 -0.23 2.59 -20.95
C LEU A 56 0.08 1.53 -19.89
N THR A 57 1.32 1.53 -19.41
CA THR A 57 1.68 0.84 -18.17
C THR A 57 1.74 1.83 -17.02
N TYR A 58 1.56 1.34 -15.79
CA TYR A 58 1.59 2.17 -14.59
C TYR A 58 2.61 1.67 -13.56
N ASP A 59 3.35 2.62 -13.00
CA ASP A 59 4.26 2.40 -11.89
C ASP A 59 3.63 2.85 -10.58
N PHE A 60 3.78 2.02 -9.56
CA PHE A 60 3.19 2.19 -8.24
C PHE A 60 4.30 2.33 -7.21
N THR A 61 4.30 3.41 -6.45
CA THR A 61 5.15 3.56 -5.27
C THR A 61 4.31 3.48 -4.00
N PHE A 62 4.70 2.60 -3.09
CA PHE A 62 4.06 2.38 -1.80
C PHE A 62 4.96 2.85 -0.67
N TYR A 63 4.38 3.61 0.25
CA TYR A 63 5.02 4.04 1.48
C TYR A 63 4.04 3.95 2.64
N ALA A 64 4.55 3.62 3.83
CA ALA A 64 3.83 3.78 5.10
C ALA A 64 4.85 3.97 6.23
N SER A 65 4.39 4.59 7.32
CA SER A 65 5.24 4.84 8.49
C SER A 65 4.48 4.59 9.79
N ARG A 66 5.14 3.91 10.73
CA ARG A 66 4.70 3.75 12.10
C ARG A 66 5.88 3.98 13.05
N MET A 67 5.92 5.15 13.67
CA MET A 67 6.98 5.51 14.62
C MET A 67 6.73 4.92 16.00
N GLY A 68 7.82 4.73 16.75
CA GLY A 68 7.78 4.28 18.15
C GLY A 68 7.48 2.79 18.35
N VAL A 69 7.57 1.98 17.29
CA VAL A 69 7.41 0.53 17.33
C VAL A 69 8.69 -0.15 16.82
N ARG A 70 8.84 -1.45 17.09
CA ARG A 70 10.06 -2.22 16.75
C ARG A 70 9.78 -3.60 16.17
N ASP A 71 8.58 -4.10 16.36
CA ASP A 71 8.11 -5.31 15.70
C ASP A 71 7.98 -5.08 14.19
N ASN A 72 8.32 -6.08 13.38
CA ASN A 72 8.18 -6.01 11.93
C ASN A 72 6.70 -6.10 11.55
N ARG A 73 6.21 -5.12 10.77
CA ARG A 73 4.82 -5.02 10.31
C ARG A 73 4.73 -5.08 8.78
N GLU A 74 5.57 -5.92 8.17
CA GLU A 74 5.71 -6.02 6.73
C GLU A 74 4.34 -6.20 6.05
N THR A 75 4.05 -5.24 5.17
CA THR A 75 2.83 -5.19 4.39
C THR A 75 3.17 -5.57 2.96
N GLY A 76 2.52 -6.61 2.45
CA GLY A 76 2.55 -6.96 1.04
C GLY A 76 1.53 -6.14 0.26
N TYR A 77 1.95 -5.60 -0.88
CA TYR A 77 1.13 -4.91 -1.86
C TYR A 77 1.09 -5.75 -3.13
N THR A 78 -0.06 -6.35 -3.43
CA THR A 78 -0.28 -7.05 -4.70
C THR A 78 -1.01 -6.12 -5.65
N VAL A 79 -0.46 -5.93 -6.84
CA VAL A 79 -1.04 -5.07 -7.88
C VAL A 79 -1.43 -5.94 -9.06
N THR A 80 -2.72 -5.97 -9.39
CA THR A 80 -3.29 -6.86 -10.41
C THR A 80 -4.00 -6.03 -11.48
N GLY A 81 -3.50 -6.09 -12.71
CA GLY A 81 -4.15 -5.61 -13.92
C GLY A 81 -4.20 -6.76 -14.94
N ALA A 82 -3.68 -6.54 -16.15
CA ALA A 82 -3.42 -7.65 -17.08
C ALA A 82 -2.30 -8.59 -16.58
N GLY A 83 -1.33 -8.03 -15.85
CA GLY A 83 -0.29 -8.75 -15.12
C GLY A 83 -0.45 -8.65 -13.60
N VAL A 84 0.44 -9.31 -12.86
CA VAL A 84 0.50 -9.24 -11.40
C VAL A 84 1.90 -8.82 -10.98
N GLY A 85 1.98 -7.84 -10.09
CA GLY A 85 3.21 -7.44 -9.42
C GLY A 85 3.06 -7.46 -7.91
N PHE A 86 4.18 -7.55 -7.20
CA PHE A 86 4.21 -7.62 -5.74
C PHE A 86 5.42 -6.86 -5.19
N ALA A 87 5.19 -6.12 -4.10
CA ALA A 87 6.27 -5.54 -3.29
C ALA A 87 5.87 -5.58 -1.81
N ALA A 88 6.85 -5.53 -0.91
CA ALA A 88 6.60 -5.58 0.52
C ALA A 88 7.41 -4.51 1.27
N LEU A 89 6.79 -3.85 2.25
CA LEU A 89 7.41 -2.79 3.06
C LEU A 89 7.14 -3.03 4.54
N ASP A 90 8.17 -2.95 5.38
CA ASP A 90 8.01 -2.80 6.82
C ASP A 90 7.89 -1.30 7.19
N PRO A 91 6.72 -0.84 7.66
CA PRO A 91 6.54 0.56 8.08
C PRO A 91 7.10 0.86 9.47
N SER A 92 7.57 -0.15 10.21
CA SER A 92 8.09 -0.02 11.57
C SER A 92 9.31 0.90 11.61
N GLY A 93 9.16 2.06 12.27
CA GLY A 93 10.22 3.08 12.34
C GLY A 93 10.64 3.64 10.97
N ASN A 94 9.83 3.45 9.92
CA ASN A 94 10.20 3.84 8.58
C ASN A 94 10.13 5.36 8.39
N GLU A 95 11.26 5.98 8.06
CA GLU A 95 11.32 7.40 7.72
C GLU A 95 11.18 7.64 6.22
N ASN A 96 11.93 6.91 5.40
CA ASN A 96 12.11 7.25 3.97
C ASN A 96 12.01 6.06 3.02
N ALA A 97 12.00 4.82 3.51
CA ALA A 97 11.95 3.66 2.65
C ALA A 97 10.58 3.53 1.99
N PHE A 98 10.58 3.21 0.70
CA PHE A 98 9.40 2.92 -0.08
C PHE A 98 9.70 1.73 -0.98
N VAL A 99 8.67 1.12 -1.53
CA VAL A 99 8.80 0.03 -2.50
C VAL A 99 7.98 0.32 -3.74
N MET A 100 8.36 -0.30 -4.86
CA MET A 100 7.73 -0.07 -6.15
C MET A 100 7.24 -1.36 -6.79
N VAL A 101 6.13 -1.26 -7.51
CA VAL A 101 5.68 -2.25 -8.49
C VAL A 101 5.54 -1.52 -9.82
N THR A 102 6.29 -1.92 -10.83
CA THR A 102 6.42 -1.17 -12.10
C THR A 102 5.86 -1.94 -13.28
N GLY A 103 5.42 -1.20 -14.31
CA GLY A 103 5.06 -1.76 -15.61
C GLY A 103 3.75 -2.54 -15.60
N ILE A 104 2.78 -2.18 -14.75
CA ILE A 104 1.49 -2.89 -14.73
C ILE A 104 0.55 -2.28 -15.76
N GLU A 105 0.18 -3.08 -16.76
CA GLU A 105 -0.91 -2.77 -17.68
C GLU A 105 -2.25 -2.94 -16.98
N PRO A 106 -3.22 -2.02 -17.18
CA PRO A 106 -4.60 -2.23 -16.74
C PRO A 106 -5.22 -3.49 -17.35
N ASP A 107 -6.23 -4.05 -16.70
CA ASP A 107 -7.04 -5.12 -17.29
C ASP A 107 -7.87 -4.62 -18.49
N ALA A 108 -8.61 -5.54 -19.13
CA ALA A 108 -9.44 -5.24 -20.30
C ALA A 108 -10.54 -4.19 -20.03
N ASP A 109 -10.88 -3.94 -18.77
CA ASP A 109 -11.87 -2.93 -18.36
C ASP A 109 -11.20 -1.60 -17.93
N GLY A 110 -9.87 -1.46 -18.14
CA GLY A 110 -9.11 -0.29 -17.74
C GLY A 110 -8.98 -0.16 -16.22
N GLN A 111 -8.84 -1.29 -15.50
CA GLN A 111 -8.75 -1.34 -14.04
C GLN A 111 -7.43 -1.93 -13.55
N ILE A 112 -6.99 -1.47 -12.39
CA ILE A 112 -5.90 -2.09 -11.61
C ILE A 112 -6.39 -2.24 -10.17
N THR A 113 -6.30 -3.46 -9.63
CA THR A 113 -6.65 -3.79 -8.24
C THR A 113 -5.39 -3.79 -7.38
N ILE A 114 -5.45 -3.15 -6.22
CA ILE A 114 -4.40 -3.17 -5.20
C ILE A 114 -4.93 -3.86 -3.96
N ASP A 115 -4.26 -4.92 -3.55
CA ASP A 115 -4.58 -5.71 -2.35
C ASP A 115 -3.46 -5.62 -1.31
N LEU A 116 -3.85 -5.45 -0.05
CA LEU A 116 -2.94 -5.41 1.09
C LEU A 116 -3.17 -6.62 2.00
N ALA A 117 -2.07 -7.28 2.35
CA ALA A 117 -2.06 -8.39 3.30
C ALA A 117 -0.72 -8.44 4.07
N PRO A 118 -0.69 -9.00 5.28
CA PRO A 118 0.58 -9.25 5.96
C PRO A 118 1.37 -10.30 5.19
N THR A 119 2.70 -10.17 5.18
CA THR A 119 3.59 -11.22 4.69
C THR A 119 3.94 -12.20 5.81
N ALA A 120 4.66 -13.27 5.47
CA ALA A 120 5.20 -14.19 6.47
C ALA A 120 6.24 -13.55 7.42
N ASN A 121 6.81 -12.39 7.07
CA ASN A 121 7.77 -11.68 7.93
C ASN A 121 7.09 -10.69 8.90
N ASN A 122 5.78 -10.47 8.74
CA ASN A 122 5.03 -9.65 9.69
C ASN A 122 4.87 -10.42 11.01
N VAL A 123 5.56 -9.96 12.05
CA VAL A 123 5.57 -10.61 13.38
C VAL A 123 4.77 -9.81 14.41
N ASN A 124 4.05 -8.77 13.97
CA ASN A 124 3.14 -8.04 14.83
C ASN A 124 1.99 -8.96 15.27
N SER A 125 1.60 -8.89 16.54
CA SER A 125 0.54 -9.74 17.11
C SER A 125 -0.87 -9.52 16.53
N ASN A 126 -1.09 -8.44 15.77
CA ASN A 126 -2.34 -8.17 15.04
C ASN A 126 -2.15 -8.25 13.51
N HIS A 127 -0.94 -8.60 13.06
CA HIS A 127 -0.51 -8.60 11.67
C HIS A 127 -1.00 -7.35 10.92
N PHE A 128 -0.76 -6.18 11.51
CA PHE A 128 -1.18 -4.92 10.92
C PHE A 128 -0.53 -4.73 9.55
N THR A 129 -1.32 -4.22 8.60
CA THR A 129 -0.86 -3.79 7.27
C THR A 129 -1.09 -2.30 7.10
N TYR A 130 -0.23 -1.58 6.38
CA TYR A 130 -0.32 -0.12 6.27
C TYR A 130 -0.21 0.42 4.85
N LEU A 131 -0.90 1.54 4.59
CA LEU A 131 -0.72 2.40 3.41
C LEU A 131 -0.75 3.87 3.84
N GLY A 132 0.35 4.59 3.63
CA GLY A 132 0.44 6.04 3.80
C GLY A 132 0.37 6.77 2.46
N VAL A 133 1.34 6.50 1.58
CA VAL A 133 1.39 7.07 0.23
C VAL A 133 1.19 5.97 -0.80
N LEU A 134 0.34 6.27 -1.78
CA LEU A 134 0.29 5.60 -3.07
C LEU A 134 0.60 6.65 -4.15
N LYS A 135 1.75 6.54 -4.80
CA LYS A 135 2.05 7.29 -6.02
C LYS A 135 1.76 6.40 -7.21
N VAL A 136 1.06 6.92 -8.21
CA VAL A 136 0.72 6.22 -9.44
C VAL A 136 1.19 7.07 -10.60
N GLU A 137 2.05 6.50 -11.45
CA GLU A 137 2.64 7.20 -12.58
C GLU A 137 2.38 6.41 -13.85
N PRO A 138 1.74 7.01 -14.88
CA PRO A 138 1.72 6.40 -16.20
C PRO A 138 3.12 6.45 -16.80
N THR A 139 3.59 5.30 -17.28
CA THR A 139 4.85 5.19 -18.03
C THR A 139 4.48 5.14 -19.51
N PRO A 140 4.83 6.16 -20.31
CA PRO A 140 4.60 6.12 -21.75
C PRO A 140 5.32 4.93 -22.38
N PRO A 141 4.81 4.36 -23.49
CA PRO A 141 5.58 3.42 -24.29
C PRO A 141 6.92 4.06 -24.66
N THR A 142 8.02 3.33 -24.48
CA THR A 142 9.31 3.78 -25.01
C THR A 142 9.26 3.70 -26.54
N ASP A 143 9.34 4.86 -27.21
CA ASP A 143 9.52 4.96 -28.67
C ASP A 143 10.77 4.23 -29.17
#